data_AF-A0A0W0S737-F1
#
_entry.id   AF-A0A0W0S737-F1
#
_cell.length_a   1.000
_cell.length_b   1.000
_cell.length_c   1.000
_cell.angle_alpha   90.00
_cell.angle_beta   90.00
_cell.angle_gamma   90.00
#
_symmetry.space_group_name_H-M   'P 1'
#
loop_
_entity.id
_entity.type
_entity.pdbx_description
1 polymer ?
#
loop_
_entity_poly.entity_id
_entity_poly.type
_entity_poly.pdbx_seq_one_letter_code
_entity_poly.pdbx_strand_id
1 'polypeptide(L)'
;MRAVRELRKSHTNLQYSILKEAHLDNKPSLIAGIFSGDRWRHRSMGLTLDHITDQKKFEELQSHASNNLKLWEKDKVDPPQKVEVVPQDFGEATLEVTKKHGKIYPVLNMANSLFPGGAVLEGGSAQEENLWHRSTCARSLLGKEVYYDKAQKCFLYDENTRKLLNAQEQMSPEELESLSIRRGVKTPQAFKVFMDDQPQICFREAEILVPIELEEEFTSKRTLTTDTKLSYAFLPKNKIFPFYEIRSAAPELIGKKIDFNNKEFLKEYIHDLSRRIGAQLDTLILKGKTDAVLGAWGCGSFRNNPEIVAQIYREEIAKRAEHFQHIVFPIIDKEHEANFQIFKKHLDGLELGHSANKSSVKAAAQGLLNPHRLYASKDKKPTPQEETSKTPSP
;
A
#
# COMPACT_ATOMS: atom_id res chain seq x y z
N MET A 1 29.97 5.62 -30.02
CA MET A 1 28.77 4.83 -29.65
C MET A 1 29.09 3.49 -28.98
N ARG A 2 30.02 2.67 -29.49
CA ARG A 2 30.39 1.37 -28.88
C ARG A 2 30.98 1.47 -27.47
N ALA A 3 31.96 2.36 -27.25
CA ALA A 3 32.56 2.57 -25.93
C ALA A 3 31.57 3.06 -24.85
N VAL A 4 30.63 3.94 -25.21
CA VAL A 4 29.56 4.39 -24.29
C VAL A 4 28.60 3.24 -23.94
N ARG A 5 28.32 2.35 -24.91
CA ARG A 5 27.50 1.15 -24.67
C ARG A 5 28.23 0.14 -23.79
N GLU A 6 29.54 -0.02 -23.97
CA GLU A 6 30.38 -0.89 -23.14
C GLU A 6 30.53 -0.35 -21.71
N LEU A 7 30.70 0.97 -21.53
CA LEU A 7 30.72 1.62 -20.22
C LEU A 7 29.36 1.55 -19.49
N ARG A 8 28.25 1.75 -20.21
CA ARG A 8 26.92 1.53 -19.63
C ARG A 8 26.74 0.08 -19.20
N LYS A 9 27.14 -0.87 -20.07
CA LYS A 9 27.03 -2.31 -19.77
C LYS A 9 27.90 -2.71 -18.57
N SER A 10 29.12 -2.18 -18.45
CA SER A 10 30.00 -2.46 -17.31
C SER A 10 29.46 -1.87 -16.01
N HIS A 11 28.92 -0.65 -16.05
CA HIS A 11 28.30 -0.02 -14.88
C HIS A 11 27.04 -0.76 -14.42
N THR A 12 26.16 -1.13 -15.35
CA THR A 12 24.97 -1.92 -15.06
C THR A 12 25.31 -3.30 -14.47
N ASN A 13 26.34 -3.97 -14.99
CA ASN A 13 26.82 -5.24 -14.43
C ASN A 13 27.34 -5.09 -12.99
N LEU A 14 28.05 -3.99 -12.70
CA LEU A 14 28.54 -3.71 -11.35
C LEU A 14 27.40 -3.40 -10.35
N GLN A 15 26.38 -2.67 -10.78
CA GLN A 15 25.22 -2.41 -9.91
C GLN A 15 24.43 -3.70 -9.62
N TYR A 16 24.28 -4.58 -10.63
CA TYR A 16 23.66 -5.89 -10.40
C TYR A 16 24.51 -6.80 -9.50
N SER A 17 25.83 -6.70 -9.52
CA SER A 17 26.68 -7.49 -8.60
C SER A 17 26.50 -7.04 -7.16
N ILE A 18 26.46 -5.72 -6.89
CA ILE A 18 26.18 -5.19 -5.54
C ILE A 18 24.83 -5.69 -5.02
N LEU A 19 23.80 -5.69 -5.87
CA LEU A 19 22.48 -6.20 -5.49
C LEU A 19 22.51 -7.68 -5.09
N LYS A 20 23.24 -8.52 -5.84
CA LYS A 20 23.38 -9.94 -5.52
C LYS A 20 24.24 -10.17 -4.29
N GLU A 21 25.30 -9.40 -4.09
CA GLU A 21 26.15 -9.44 -2.89
C GLU A 21 25.35 -9.06 -1.64
N ALA A 22 24.62 -7.94 -1.69
CA ALA A 22 23.76 -7.49 -0.60
C ALA A 22 22.69 -8.53 -0.27
N HIS A 23 22.10 -9.18 -1.28
CA HIS A 23 21.19 -10.30 -1.04
C HIS A 23 21.90 -11.44 -0.29
N LEU A 24 23.06 -11.91 -0.75
CA LEU A 24 23.80 -12.99 -0.08
C LEU A 24 24.23 -12.65 1.36
N ASP A 25 24.63 -11.40 1.59
CA ASP A 25 25.06 -10.88 2.89
C ASP A 25 23.92 -10.89 3.94
N ASN A 26 22.67 -10.73 3.51
CA ASN A 26 21.48 -10.68 4.38
C ASN A 26 20.79 -12.04 4.56
N LYS A 27 21.50 -13.14 4.32
CA LYS A 27 20.96 -14.50 4.47
C LYS A 27 20.61 -14.81 5.93
N PRO A 28 19.35 -15.18 6.25
CA PRO A 28 18.97 -15.47 7.62
C PRO A 28 19.70 -16.68 8.22
N SER A 29 20.00 -16.60 9.51
CA SER A 29 20.71 -17.63 10.27
C SER A 29 19.92 -18.95 10.32
N LEU A 30 20.64 -20.08 10.46
CA LEU A 30 20.07 -21.44 10.44
C LEU A 30 19.04 -21.68 11.56
N ILE A 31 19.23 -21.08 12.73
CA ILE A 31 18.45 -21.37 13.95
C ILE A 31 17.19 -20.50 14.04
N ALA A 32 17.23 -19.24 13.59
CA ALA A 32 16.09 -18.33 13.65
C ALA A 32 15.11 -18.51 12.46
N GLY A 33 15.61 -18.84 11.26
CA GLY A 33 14.83 -18.71 10.03
C GLY A 33 14.04 -19.93 9.57
N ILE A 34 14.09 -21.08 10.27
CA ILE A 34 13.26 -22.27 9.95
C ILE A 34 11.84 -22.12 10.50
N PHE A 35 11.67 -21.49 11.67
CA PHE A 35 10.37 -21.34 12.32
C PHE A 35 9.61 -20.08 11.88
N SER A 36 10.28 -19.06 11.35
CA SER A 36 9.66 -17.81 10.87
C SER A 36 9.30 -17.81 9.38
N GLY A 37 9.86 -18.73 8.57
CA GLY A 37 9.71 -18.78 7.10
C GLY A 37 10.71 -17.91 6.32
N ASP A 38 11.57 -17.15 7.00
CA ASP A 38 12.42 -16.12 6.41
C ASP A 38 13.48 -16.68 5.44
N ARG A 39 14.03 -17.88 5.70
CA ARG A 39 15.03 -18.48 4.79
C ARG A 39 14.46 -18.84 3.43
N TRP A 40 13.21 -19.33 3.42
CA TRP A 40 12.55 -19.66 2.17
C TRP A 40 12.17 -18.38 1.41
N ARG A 41 11.64 -17.35 2.11
CA ARG A 41 11.37 -16.04 1.50
C ARG A 41 12.64 -15.46 0.90
N HIS A 42 13.73 -15.41 1.65
CA HIS A 42 15.04 -15.01 1.14
C HIS A 42 15.43 -15.76 -0.14
N ARG A 43 15.35 -17.10 -0.15
CA ARG A 43 15.63 -17.89 -1.37
C ARG A 43 14.70 -17.52 -2.53
N SER A 44 13.41 -17.29 -2.24
CA SER A 44 12.43 -16.82 -3.23
C SER A 44 12.84 -15.46 -3.80
N MET A 45 13.30 -14.52 -2.97
CA MET A 45 13.78 -13.22 -3.45
C MET A 45 14.95 -13.37 -4.44
N GLY A 46 15.88 -14.28 -4.17
CA GLY A 46 16.97 -14.60 -5.10
C GLY A 46 16.48 -14.95 -6.51
N LEU A 47 15.38 -15.72 -6.63
CA LEU A 47 14.78 -16.05 -7.93
C LEU A 47 14.18 -14.81 -8.62
N THR A 48 13.59 -13.88 -7.86
CA THR A 48 13.10 -12.60 -8.38
C THR A 48 14.27 -11.77 -8.89
N LEU A 49 15.33 -11.61 -8.09
CA LEU A 49 16.53 -10.87 -8.44
C LEU A 49 17.20 -11.43 -9.71
N ASP A 50 17.32 -12.75 -9.83
CA ASP A 50 17.87 -13.40 -11.02
C ASP A 50 17.03 -13.15 -12.28
N HIS A 51 15.72 -12.99 -12.15
CA HIS A 51 14.84 -12.72 -13.28
C HIS A 51 14.91 -11.26 -13.73
N ILE A 52 14.95 -10.33 -12.77
CA ILE A 52 14.90 -8.89 -13.06
C ILE A 52 16.27 -8.28 -13.38
N THR A 53 17.37 -8.96 -13.02
CA THR A 53 18.75 -8.51 -13.34
C THR A 53 19.30 -9.14 -14.62
N ASP A 54 18.68 -10.22 -15.10
CA ASP A 54 18.96 -10.76 -16.43
C ASP A 54 18.21 -9.95 -17.50
N GLN A 55 18.97 -9.33 -18.41
CA GLN A 55 18.41 -8.43 -19.43
C GLN A 55 17.37 -9.12 -20.32
N LYS A 56 17.62 -10.37 -20.74
CA LYS A 56 16.74 -11.08 -21.66
C LYS A 56 15.44 -11.46 -20.96
N LYS A 57 15.54 -12.00 -19.74
CA LYS A 57 14.35 -12.34 -18.93
C LYS A 57 13.51 -11.11 -18.61
N PHE A 58 14.15 -9.99 -18.27
CA PHE A 58 13.44 -8.73 -18.03
C PHE A 58 12.72 -8.20 -19.27
N GLU A 59 13.35 -8.26 -20.45
CA GLU A 59 12.71 -7.92 -21.73
C GLU A 59 11.52 -8.85 -22.06
N GLU A 60 11.63 -10.14 -21.73
CA GLU A 60 10.51 -11.09 -21.85
C GLU A 60 9.33 -10.72 -20.94
N LEU A 61 9.59 -10.32 -19.68
CA LEU A 61 8.56 -9.81 -18.78
C LEU A 61 7.87 -8.56 -19.34
N GLN A 62 8.64 -7.60 -19.86
CA GLN A 62 8.11 -6.38 -20.48
C GLN A 62 7.22 -6.71 -21.68
N SER A 63 7.66 -7.63 -22.54
CA SER A 63 6.91 -8.08 -23.70
C SER A 63 5.58 -8.73 -23.29
N HIS A 64 5.61 -9.66 -22.33
CA HIS A 64 4.40 -10.32 -21.84
C HIS A 64 3.42 -9.34 -21.19
N ALA A 65 3.88 -8.46 -20.30
CA ALA A 65 3.05 -7.44 -19.67
C ALA A 65 2.38 -6.52 -20.71
N SER A 66 3.15 -6.02 -21.70
CA SER A 66 2.62 -5.14 -22.75
C SER A 66 1.63 -5.85 -23.68
N ASN A 67 1.93 -7.09 -24.08
CA ASN A 67 1.06 -7.87 -24.97
C ASN A 67 -0.26 -8.25 -24.28
N ASN A 68 -0.20 -8.63 -22.99
CA ASN A 68 -1.39 -8.94 -22.21
C ASN A 68 -2.28 -7.69 -22.05
N LEU A 69 -1.71 -6.53 -21.72
CA LEU A 69 -2.46 -5.30 -21.61
C LEU A 69 -3.16 -4.93 -22.94
N LYS A 70 -2.43 -4.98 -24.06
CA LYS A 70 -3.01 -4.74 -25.40
C LYS A 70 -4.13 -5.72 -25.76
N LEU A 71 -4.06 -6.95 -25.26
CA LEU A 71 -5.11 -7.94 -25.46
C LEU A 71 -6.34 -7.59 -24.62
N TRP A 72 -6.14 -7.28 -23.33
CA TRP A 72 -7.20 -6.92 -22.39
C TRP A 72 -7.90 -5.61 -22.74
N GLU A 73 -7.18 -4.66 -23.36
CA GLU A 73 -7.75 -3.41 -23.89
C GLU A 73 -8.84 -3.62 -24.95
N LYS A 74 -8.85 -4.77 -25.66
CA LYS A 74 -9.84 -5.06 -26.71
C LYS A 74 -11.22 -5.38 -26.16
N ASP A 75 -11.27 -6.02 -25.00
CA ASP A 75 -12.49 -6.49 -24.34
C ASP A 75 -12.74 -5.75 -23.02
N LYS A 76 -12.19 -4.53 -22.89
CA LYS A 76 -12.26 -3.76 -21.65
C LYS A 76 -13.68 -3.28 -21.33
N VAL A 77 -13.97 -3.22 -20.04
CA VAL A 77 -15.16 -2.57 -19.49
C VAL A 77 -14.72 -1.30 -18.77
N ASP A 78 -15.51 -0.22 -18.83
CA ASP A 78 -15.19 0.98 -18.06
C ASP A 78 -15.24 0.70 -16.54
N PRO A 79 -14.27 1.21 -15.74
CA PRO A 79 -14.36 1.06 -14.30
C PRO A 79 -15.55 1.79 -13.70
N PRO A 80 -16.10 1.27 -12.59
CA PRO A 80 -17.20 1.91 -11.90
C PRO A 80 -16.72 3.22 -11.26
N GLN A 81 -17.64 4.16 -11.01
CA GLN A 81 -17.37 5.43 -10.32
C GLN A 81 -17.53 5.30 -8.80
N LYS A 82 -16.74 4.44 -8.17
CA LYS A 82 -16.85 4.17 -6.72
C LYS A 82 -15.55 3.65 -6.12
N VAL A 83 -15.51 3.64 -4.80
CA VAL A 83 -14.54 2.87 -4.03
C VAL A 83 -15.04 1.44 -3.81
N GLU A 84 -14.17 0.44 -3.99
CA GLU A 84 -14.44 -0.96 -3.66
C GLU A 84 -13.45 -1.47 -2.61
N VAL A 85 -13.96 -2.11 -1.55
CA VAL A 85 -13.12 -2.79 -0.54
C VAL A 85 -13.31 -4.30 -0.68
N VAL A 86 -12.22 -4.99 -1.02
CA VAL A 86 -12.26 -6.42 -1.40
C VAL A 86 -11.35 -7.27 -0.50
N PRO A 87 -11.78 -8.48 -0.11
CA PRO A 87 -11.01 -9.38 0.75
C PRO A 87 -9.99 -10.17 -0.09
N GLN A 88 -9.10 -9.46 -0.78
CA GLN A 88 -8.12 -10.04 -1.71
C GLN A 88 -6.72 -9.50 -1.44
N ASP A 89 -5.73 -10.24 -1.92
CA ASP A 89 -4.35 -9.79 -2.02
C ASP A 89 -4.23 -8.63 -3.03
N PHE A 90 -3.26 -7.73 -2.82
CA PHE A 90 -3.10 -6.56 -3.69
C PHE A 90 -2.84 -6.96 -5.15
N GLY A 91 -2.02 -7.97 -5.39
CA GLY A 91 -1.59 -8.35 -6.73
C GLY A 91 -2.67 -9.13 -7.48
N GLU A 92 -3.45 -9.94 -6.78
CA GLU A 92 -4.65 -10.58 -7.34
C GLU A 92 -5.69 -9.54 -7.76
N ALA A 93 -6.07 -8.65 -6.84
CA ALA A 93 -7.02 -7.59 -7.13
C ALA A 93 -6.53 -6.67 -8.25
N THR A 94 -5.24 -6.32 -8.26
CA THR A 94 -4.65 -5.47 -9.32
C THR A 94 -4.69 -6.18 -10.67
N LEU A 95 -4.37 -7.48 -10.74
CA LEU A 95 -4.48 -8.26 -11.97
C LEU A 95 -5.91 -8.27 -12.49
N GLU A 96 -6.89 -8.51 -11.61
CA GLU A 96 -8.31 -8.55 -11.97
C GLU A 96 -8.77 -7.22 -12.57
N VAL A 97 -8.51 -6.09 -11.90
CA VAL A 97 -8.96 -4.77 -12.39
C VAL A 97 -8.18 -4.30 -13.61
N THR A 98 -6.88 -4.60 -13.69
CA THR A 98 -6.04 -4.29 -14.86
C THR A 98 -6.54 -5.04 -16.09
N LYS A 99 -6.84 -6.34 -15.93
CA LYS A 99 -7.38 -7.18 -17.00
C LYS A 99 -8.79 -6.77 -17.41
N LYS A 100 -9.67 -6.51 -16.44
CA LYS A 100 -11.07 -6.16 -16.71
C LYS A 100 -11.22 -4.82 -17.41
N HIS A 101 -10.38 -3.85 -17.05
CA HIS A 101 -10.50 -2.47 -17.51
C HIS A 101 -9.46 -2.08 -18.57
N GLY A 102 -8.54 -2.99 -18.92
CA GLY A 102 -7.51 -2.77 -19.93
C GLY A 102 -6.69 -1.51 -19.65
N LYS A 103 -6.36 -1.24 -18.39
CA LYS A 103 -5.60 -0.05 -17.98
C LYS A 103 -4.65 -0.38 -16.83
N ILE A 104 -3.55 0.34 -16.75
CA ILE A 104 -2.54 0.18 -15.70
C ILE A 104 -2.97 0.93 -14.44
N TYR A 105 -3.10 0.22 -13.32
CA TYR A 105 -3.42 0.82 -12.03
C TYR A 105 -2.14 1.23 -11.28
N PRO A 106 -2.09 2.42 -10.67
CA PRO A 106 -1.20 2.74 -9.56
C PRO A 106 -1.50 1.85 -8.35
N VAL A 107 -0.47 1.28 -7.74
CA VAL A 107 -0.56 0.40 -6.57
C VAL A 107 0.29 0.98 -5.46
N LEU A 108 -0.32 1.16 -4.28
CA LEU A 108 0.37 1.62 -3.08
C LEU A 108 1.33 0.55 -2.55
N ASN A 109 2.62 0.86 -2.63
CA ASN A 109 3.63 0.27 -1.78
C ASN A 109 3.61 0.98 -0.42
N MET A 110 3.22 0.25 0.63
CA MET A 110 3.17 0.73 2.02
C MET A 110 4.58 0.77 2.61
N ALA A 111 5.39 1.68 2.08
CA ALA A 111 6.84 1.64 2.19
C ALA A 111 7.38 1.88 3.60
N ASN A 112 8.48 1.22 3.93
CA ASN A 112 9.38 1.63 4.97
C ASN A 112 10.07 2.95 4.57
N SER A 113 10.14 3.90 5.49
CA SER A 113 10.70 5.22 5.18
C SER A 113 12.22 5.26 5.06
N LEU A 114 12.92 4.22 5.53
CA LEU A 114 14.38 4.16 5.61
C LEU A 114 14.96 3.07 4.70
N PHE A 115 14.37 1.86 4.76
CA PHE A 115 14.86 0.68 4.05
C PHE A 115 14.01 0.41 2.81
N PRO A 116 14.54 0.59 1.59
CA PRO A 116 13.81 0.30 0.36
C PRO A 116 13.45 -1.19 0.28
N GLY A 117 12.14 -1.49 0.18
CA GLY A 117 11.66 -2.87 0.18
C GLY A 117 11.55 -3.49 1.57
N GLY A 118 11.63 -2.68 2.64
CA GLY A 118 11.53 -3.15 4.01
C GLY A 118 12.60 -4.20 4.32
N ALA A 119 12.15 -5.34 4.85
CA ALA A 119 13.02 -6.46 5.19
C ALA A 119 13.05 -7.58 4.12
N VAL A 120 12.81 -7.25 2.84
CA VAL A 120 12.65 -8.26 1.77
C VAL A 120 13.92 -9.09 1.55
N LEU A 121 15.10 -8.52 1.75
CA LEU A 121 16.37 -9.24 1.59
C LEU A 121 16.62 -10.20 2.75
N GLU A 122 16.03 -9.91 3.91
CA GLU A 122 16.07 -10.71 5.13
C GLU A 122 14.90 -11.70 5.21
N GLY A 123 13.92 -11.61 4.32
CA GLY A 123 12.75 -12.49 4.26
C GLY A 123 11.53 -12.00 5.06
N GLY A 124 11.30 -10.69 5.16
CA GLY A 124 10.08 -10.11 5.72
C GLY A 124 8.80 -10.49 4.93
N SER A 125 7.63 -10.22 5.52
CA SER A 125 6.32 -10.65 5.00
C SER A 125 5.21 -9.59 5.16
N ALA A 126 5.58 -8.30 5.21
CA ALA A 126 4.59 -7.24 5.09
C ALA A 126 4.24 -7.03 3.60
N GLN A 127 3.32 -6.09 3.35
CA GLN A 127 2.83 -5.84 1.99
C GLN A 127 3.95 -5.35 1.06
N GLU A 128 4.87 -4.52 1.55
CA GLU A 128 6.02 -4.04 0.78
C GLU A 128 6.91 -5.20 0.32
N GLU A 129 7.30 -6.10 1.24
CA GLU A 129 8.14 -7.25 0.88
C GLU A 129 7.43 -8.17 -0.11
N ASN A 130 6.13 -8.41 0.08
CA ASN A 130 5.34 -9.22 -0.86
C ASN A 130 5.30 -8.59 -2.26
N LEU A 131 5.11 -7.27 -2.34
CA LEU A 131 5.16 -6.52 -3.60
C LEU A 131 6.53 -6.63 -4.27
N TRP A 132 7.61 -6.55 -3.51
CA TRP A 132 8.98 -6.67 -4.01
C TRP A 132 9.34 -8.09 -4.44
N HIS A 133 8.89 -9.11 -3.70
CA HIS A 133 9.03 -10.50 -4.10
C HIS A 133 8.40 -10.75 -5.47
N ARG A 134 7.27 -10.12 -5.76
CA ARG A 134 6.42 -10.47 -6.90
C ARG A 134 6.64 -9.64 -8.14
N SER A 135 7.46 -8.59 -8.05
CA SER A 135 7.56 -7.59 -9.09
C SER A 135 8.99 -7.13 -9.38
N THR A 136 9.09 -6.22 -10.33
CA THR A 136 10.35 -5.59 -10.73
C THR A 136 10.78 -4.44 -9.81
N CYS A 137 10.03 -4.14 -8.74
CA CYS A 137 10.29 -3.01 -7.83
C CYS A 137 11.71 -3.02 -7.27
N ALA A 138 12.29 -4.19 -6.98
CA ALA A 138 13.66 -4.30 -6.47
C ALA A 138 14.74 -3.74 -7.44
N ARG A 139 14.41 -3.50 -8.71
CA ARG A 139 15.30 -2.75 -9.62
C ARG A 139 15.51 -1.30 -9.17
N SER A 140 14.64 -0.72 -8.35
CA SER A 140 14.84 0.63 -7.82
C SER A 140 16.03 0.75 -6.87
N LEU A 141 16.56 -0.37 -6.36
CA LEU A 141 17.81 -0.38 -5.57
C LEU A 141 19.03 0.07 -6.38
N LEU A 142 18.90 0.13 -7.71
CA LEU A 142 19.92 0.61 -8.64
C LEU A 142 19.71 2.09 -9.00
N GLY A 143 18.64 2.69 -8.46
CA GLY A 143 18.31 4.10 -8.62
C GLY A 143 19.27 5.01 -7.87
N LYS A 144 19.21 6.31 -8.19
CA LYS A 144 20.05 7.35 -7.55
C LYS A 144 19.56 7.72 -6.15
N GLU A 145 18.32 7.37 -5.85
CA GLU A 145 17.58 7.65 -4.61
C GLU A 145 18.00 6.73 -3.45
N VAL A 146 18.77 5.68 -3.77
CA VAL A 146 19.18 4.62 -2.85
C VAL A 146 20.69 4.48 -2.89
N TYR A 147 21.30 4.27 -1.72
CA TYR A 147 22.71 3.90 -1.61
C TYR A 147 22.87 2.63 -0.77
N TYR A 148 23.98 1.92 -0.99
CA TYR A 148 24.35 0.74 -0.20
C TYR A 148 25.31 1.14 0.92
N ASP A 149 24.89 0.99 2.16
CA ASP A 149 25.75 1.14 3.33
C ASP A 149 26.55 -0.16 3.53
N LYS A 150 27.83 -0.14 3.16
CA LYS A 150 28.72 -1.31 3.27
C LYS A 150 28.99 -1.72 4.72
N ALA A 151 28.92 -0.80 5.68
CA ALA A 151 29.18 -1.09 7.09
C ALA A 151 27.97 -1.80 7.72
N GLN A 152 26.76 -1.33 7.38
CA GLN A 152 25.51 -1.94 7.85
C GLN A 152 25.01 -3.08 6.95
N LYS A 153 25.62 -3.25 5.77
CA LYS A 153 25.24 -4.23 4.74
C LYS A 153 23.78 -4.12 4.30
N CYS A 154 23.24 -2.90 4.25
CA CYS A 154 21.85 -2.64 3.89
C CYS A 154 21.75 -1.51 2.87
N PHE A 155 20.62 -1.48 2.16
CA PHE A 155 20.27 -0.35 1.31
C PHE A 155 19.50 0.69 2.14
N LEU A 156 19.75 1.96 1.85
CA LEU A 156 19.11 3.09 2.52
C LEU A 156 18.63 4.10 1.50
N TYR A 157 17.47 4.68 1.75
CA TYR A 157 17.03 5.88 1.03
C TYR A 157 17.87 7.10 1.42
N ASP A 158 18.17 7.95 0.44
CA ASP A 158 18.72 9.28 0.71
C ASP A 158 17.73 10.18 1.46
N GLU A 159 18.22 11.24 2.11
CA GLU A 159 17.39 12.08 2.97
C GLU A 159 16.20 12.72 2.24
N ASN A 160 16.36 13.12 0.98
CA ASN A 160 15.30 13.73 0.19
C ASN A 160 14.19 12.72 -0.11
N THR A 161 14.58 11.51 -0.49
CA THR A 161 13.67 10.39 -0.74
C THR A 161 12.90 10.03 0.54
N ARG A 162 13.56 10.02 1.71
CA ARG A 162 12.87 9.83 2.98
C ARG A 162 11.83 10.90 3.24
N LYS A 163 12.14 12.19 3.00
CA LYS A 163 11.16 13.29 3.13
C LYS A 163 9.98 13.09 2.18
N LEU A 164 10.25 12.73 0.92
CA LEU A 164 9.24 12.45 -0.08
C LEU A 164 8.30 11.29 0.33
N LEU A 165 8.85 10.16 0.79
CA LEU A 165 8.06 9.01 1.26
C LEU A 165 7.20 9.35 2.49
N ASN A 166 7.69 10.23 3.36
CA ASN A 166 6.95 10.77 4.52
C ASN A 166 5.99 11.91 4.16
N ALA A 167 5.83 12.22 2.87
CA ALA A 167 5.10 13.35 2.32
C ALA A 167 5.55 14.72 2.86
N GLN A 168 6.77 14.84 3.37
CA GLN A 168 7.30 16.08 3.95
C GLN A 168 7.84 17.05 2.89
N GLU A 169 7.92 16.59 1.64
CA GLU A 169 8.26 17.42 0.50
C GLU A 169 6.99 18.12 -0.03
N GLN A 170 6.96 19.45 0.07
CA GLN A 170 5.91 20.26 -0.52
C GLN A 170 6.05 20.25 -2.04
N MET A 171 4.92 20.23 -2.75
CA MET A 171 4.89 20.40 -4.19
C MET A 171 5.53 21.73 -4.61
N SER A 172 6.24 21.74 -5.74
CA SER A 172 6.83 22.96 -6.32
C SER A 172 5.74 23.96 -6.74
N PRO A 173 6.07 25.25 -6.97
CA PRO A 173 5.10 26.22 -7.48
C PRO A 173 4.38 25.76 -8.76
N GLU A 174 5.10 25.13 -9.69
CA GLU A 174 4.55 24.61 -10.95
C GLU A 174 3.63 23.42 -10.71
N GLU A 175 3.99 22.53 -9.78
CA GLU A 175 3.14 21.40 -9.38
C GLU A 175 1.86 21.88 -8.69
N LEU A 176 1.95 22.88 -7.82
CA LEU A 176 0.79 23.50 -7.14
C LEU A 176 -0.13 24.21 -8.11
N GLU A 177 0.41 24.89 -9.11
CA GLU A 177 -0.37 25.50 -10.19
C GLU A 177 -1.09 24.44 -11.03
N SER A 178 -0.36 23.41 -11.47
CA SER A 178 -0.92 22.27 -12.21
C SER A 178 -2.01 21.56 -11.40
N LEU A 179 -1.78 21.31 -10.12
CA LEU A 179 -2.76 20.71 -9.22
C LEU A 179 -3.98 21.63 -9.06
N SER A 180 -3.79 22.93 -8.90
CA SER A 180 -4.89 23.90 -8.76
C SER A 180 -5.78 23.92 -10.01
N ILE A 181 -5.16 23.88 -11.21
CA ILE A 181 -5.88 23.80 -12.48
C ILE A 181 -6.68 22.50 -12.57
N ARG A 182 -6.04 21.36 -12.29
CA ARG A 182 -6.69 20.04 -12.34
C ARG A 182 -7.83 19.90 -11.35
N ARG A 183 -7.66 20.48 -10.16
CA ARG A 183 -8.66 20.46 -9.09
C ARG A 183 -9.76 21.50 -9.24
N GLY A 184 -9.60 22.50 -10.11
CA GLY A 184 -10.54 23.62 -10.22
C GLY A 184 -10.61 24.50 -8.95
N VAL A 185 -9.68 24.32 -8.00
CA VAL A 185 -9.62 25.07 -6.74
C VAL A 185 -8.18 25.46 -6.42
N LYS A 186 -7.98 26.69 -5.96
CA LYS A 186 -6.68 27.20 -5.56
C LYS A 186 -6.10 26.33 -4.43
N THR A 187 -4.96 25.72 -4.69
CA THR A 187 -4.26 24.84 -3.73
C THR A 187 -2.93 25.49 -3.35
N PRO A 188 -2.89 26.36 -2.31
CA PRO A 188 -1.68 27.11 -1.95
C PRO A 188 -0.61 26.22 -1.29
N GLN A 189 -1.00 25.06 -0.78
CA GLN A 189 -0.12 24.09 -0.17
C GLN A 189 -0.65 22.68 -0.43
N ALA A 190 0.22 21.81 -0.91
CA ALA A 190 0.01 20.38 -1.05
C ALA A 190 1.36 19.69 -0.97
N PHE A 191 1.35 18.43 -0.54
CA PHE A 191 2.54 17.60 -0.45
C PHE A 191 2.42 16.48 -1.47
N LYS A 192 3.54 15.86 -1.80
CA LYS A 192 3.58 14.73 -2.72
C LYS A 192 4.32 13.55 -2.09
N VAL A 193 4.08 12.38 -2.67
CA VAL A 193 4.82 11.16 -2.37
C VAL A 193 5.51 10.66 -3.63
N PHE A 194 6.35 9.64 -3.50
CA PHE A 194 7.03 9.08 -4.66
C PHE A 194 6.03 8.32 -5.54
N MET A 195 6.06 8.60 -6.84
CA MET A 195 5.40 7.78 -7.86
C MET A 195 6.24 7.79 -9.13
N ASP A 196 6.64 6.59 -9.57
CA ASP A 196 7.42 6.41 -10.79
C ASP A 196 6.52 6.58 -12.03
N ASP A 197 7.06 7.21 -13.07
CA ASP A 197 6.40 7.32 -14.37
C ASP A 197 6.54 6.04 -15.20
N GLN A 198 7.48 5.16 -14.84
CA GLN A 198 7.64 3.86 -15.46
C GLN A 198 6.85 2.79 -14.70
N PRO A 199 6.05 1.97 -15.40
CA PRO A 199 5.34 0.88 -14.75
C PRO A 199 6.32 -0.23 -14.34
N GLN A 200 6.05 -0.80 -13.17
CA GLN A 200 6.63 -2.04 -12.69
C GLN A 200 5.83 -3.23 -13.25
N ILE A 201 6.42 -4.43 -13.22
CA ILE A 201 5.79 -5.64 -13.74
C ILE A 201 5.63 -6.63 -12.60
N CYS A 202 4.41 -7.09 -12.37
CA CYS A 202 4.13 -8.21 -11.48
C CYS A 202 4.18 -9.52 -12.28
N PHE A 203 5.01 -10.46 -11.82
CA PHE A 203 5.29 -11.72 -12.51
C PHE A 203 5.34 -12.94 -11.58
N ARG A 204 4.97 -12.79 -10.31
CA ARG A 204 4.82 -13.91 -9.36
C ARG A 204 3.50 -13.86 -8.59
N GLU A 205 3.01 -15.05 -8.28
CA GLU A 205 1.79 -15.29 -7.51
C GLU A 205 1.93 -14.83 -6.04
N ALA A 206 0.82 -14.78 -5.32
CA ALA A 206 0.80 -14.39 -3.91
C ALA A 206 1.55 -15.37 -2.99
N GLU A 207 1.79 -14.94 -1.75
CA GLU A 207 2.20 -15.87 -0.68
C GLU A 207 0.97 -16.62 -0.20
N ILE A 208 1.05 -17.95 -0.14
CA ILE A 208 -0.04 -18.82 0.28
C ILE A 208 0.23 -19.26 1.72
N LEU A 209 -0.66 -18.83 2.62
CA LEU A 209 -0.68 -19.26 4.01
C LEU A 209 -1.65 -20.44 4.14
N VAL A 210 -1.17 -21.58 4.64
CA VAL A 210 -1.96 -22.79 4.92
C VAL A 210 -2.06 -23.00 6.43
N PRO A 211 -3.23 -23.37 6.98
CA PRO A 211 -3.35 -23.70 8.40
C PRO A 211 -2.58 -24.99 8.75
N ILE A 212 -1.85 -24.98 9.86
CA ILE A 212 -1.44 -26.22 10.55
C ILE A 212 -2.51 -26.53 11.59
N GLU A 213 -3.17 -27.67 11.45
CA GLU A 213 -3.85 -28.31 12.57
C GLU A 213 -2.79 -29.01 13.42
N LEU A 214 -2.35 -28.36 14.50
CA LEU A 214 -1.67 -29.06 15.58
C LEU A 214 -2.76 -29.55 16.53
N GLU A 215 -2.99 -30.86 16.56
CA GLU A 215 -3.76 -31.51 17.62
C GLU A 215 -2.97 -31.43 18.93
N GLU A 216 -2.98 -30.28 19.59
CA GLU A 216 -2.64 -30.20 21.01
C GLU A 216 -3.94 -30.17 21.80
N GLU A 217 -4.20 -31.27 22.51
CA GLU A 217 -5.26 -31.38 23.50
C GLU A 217 -5.26 -30.13 24.39
N PHE A 218 -6.35 -29.35 24.30
CA PHE A 218 -6.73 -28.19 25.13
C PHE A 218 -6.41 -26.75 24.67
N THR A 219 -5.84 -26.46 23.49
CA THR A 219 -6.01 -25.11 22.89
C THR A 219 -6.06 -25.12 21.36
N SER A 220 -7.19 -24.71 20.78
CA SER A 220 -7.34 -24.52 19.33
C SER A 220 -6.63 -23.24 18.86
N LYS A 221 -5.30 -23.24 18.81
CA LYS A 221 -4.52 -22.19 18.12
C LYS A 221 -4.28 -22.64 16.67
N ARG A 222 -4.97 -22.01 15.72
CA ARG A 222 -4.75 -22.24 14.28
C ARG A 222 -3.48 -21.53 13.84
N THR A 223 -2.33 -22.19 13.93
CA THR A 223 -1.07 -21.61 13.46
C THR A 223 -1.03 -21.67 11.93
N LEU A 224 -0.98 -20.53 11.25
CA LEU A 224 -0.77 -20.47 9.79
C LEU A 224 0.72 -20.68 9.46
N THR A 225 1.03 -21.52 8.48
CA THR A 225 2.37 -21.73 7.91
C THR A 225 2.36 -21.45 6.41
N THR A 226 3.49 -21.06 5.83
CA THR A 226 3.58 -20.78 4.39
C THR A 226 3.73 -22.08 3.59
N ASP A 227 2.92 -22.27 2.54
CA ASP A 227 3.19 -23.32 1.54
C ASP A 227 4.37 -22.88 0.66
N THR A 228 5.56 -23.33 1.05
CA THR A 228 6.82 -22.99 0.38
C THR A 228 6.93 -23.44 -1.08
N LYS A 229 6.07 -24.36 -1.55
CA LYS A 229 6.07 -24.83 -2.95
C LYS A 229 5.17 -23.99 -3.84
N LEU A 230 4.02 -23.56 -3.32
CA LEU A 230 3.02 -22.84 -4.09
C LEU A 230 3.17 -21.31 -3.98
N SER A 231 3.71 -20.82 -2.88
CA SER A 231 3.89 -19.38 -2.65
C SER A 231 4.92 -18.76 -3.57
N TYR A 232 4.64 -17.55 -4.06
CA TYR A 232 5.49 -16.82 -5.01
C TYR A 232 5.84 -17.64 -6.27
N ALA A 233 5.00 -18.56 -6.72
CA ALA A 233 5.23 -19.23 -8.01
C ALA A 233 5.28 -18.20 -9.16
N PHE A 234 5.99 -18.51 -10.25
CA PHE A 234 5.95 -17.63 -11.43
C PHE A 234 4.54 -17.60 -12.01
N LEU A 235 4.05 -16.39 -12.32
CA LEU A 235 2.78 -16.21 -13.00
C LEU A 235 2.81 -16.90 -14.38
N PRO A 236 1.72 -17.54 -14.81
CA PRO A 236 1.52 -17.86 -16.22
C PRO A 236 1.76 -16.63 -17.10
N LYS A 237 2.40 -16.83 -18.27
CA LYS A 237 2.78 -15.72 -19.17
C LYS A 237 1.62 -14.80 -19.55
N ASN A 238 0.40 -15.34 -19.64
CA ASN A 238 -0.83 -14.62 -19.96
C ASN A 238 -1.47 -13.90 -18.74
N LYS A 239 -0.85 -13.96 -17.56
CA LYS A 239 -1.26 -13.26 -16.34
C LYS A 239 -0.23 -12.22 -15.89
N ILE A 240 0.95 -12.14 -16.50
CA ILE A 240 1.94 -11.10 -16.20
C ILE A 240 1.36 -9.73 -16.56
N PHE A 241 1.44 -8.75 -15.65
CA PHE A 241 0.79 -7.46 -15.82
C PHE A 241 1.63 -6.29 -15.32
N PRO A 242 1.49 -5.10 -15.93
CA PRO A 242 2.13 -3.88 -15.45
C PRO A 242 1.28 -3.16 -14.39
N PHE A 243 1.93 -2.39 -13.51
CA PHE A 243 1.31 -1.47 -12.56
C PHE A 243 2.22 -0.25 -12.32
N TYR A 244 1.68 0.91 -11.91
CA TYR A 244 2.52 2.01 -11.44
C TYR A 244 2.76 1.89 -9.95
N GLU A 245 3.99 2.09 -9.47
CA GLU A 245 4.26 2.05 -8.03
C GLU A 245 4.13 3.46 -7.42
N ILE A 246 3.30 3.59 -6.38
CA ILE A 246 3.28 4.76 -5.50
C ILE A 246 3.81 4.35 -4.13
N ARG A 247 4.83 5.04 -3.60
CA ARG A 247 5.46 4.73 -2.30
C ARG A 247 5.11 5.79 -1.28
N SER A 248 4.53 5.38 -0.16
CA SER A 248 4.24 6.26 0.95
C SER A 248 4.44 5.54 2.27
N ALA A 249 5.16 6.18 3.19
CA ALA A 249 5.44 5.62 4.51
C ALA A 249 4.43 6.11 5.54
N ALA A 250 3.75 5.18 6.19
CA ALA A 250 2.87 5.51 7.32
C ALA A 250 3.70 5.87 8.55
N PRO A 251 3.14 6.62 9.53
CA PRO A 251 3.79 6.85 10.80
C PRO A 251 4.08 5.52 11.51
N GLU A 252 5.31 5.34 11.99
CA GLU A 252 5.71 4.14 12.72
C GLU A 252 5.45 4.29 14.21
N LEU A 253 4.50 3.50 14.74
CA LEU A 253 4.10 3.53 16.15
C LEU A 253 4.57 2.28 16.93
N ILE A 254 5.60 1.59 16.45
CA ILE A 254 6.15 0.43 17.16
C ILE A 254 6.63 0.85 18.55
N GLY A 255 6.18 0.13 19.58
CA GLY A 255 6.47 0.45 20.98
C GLY A 255 5.74 1.68 21.54
N LYS A 256 4.91 2.37 20.73
CA LYS A 256 4.11 3.52 21.15
C LYS A 256 2.64 3.11 21.24
N LYS A 257 1.95 3.52 22.31
CA LYS A 257 0.49 3.42 22.38
C LYS A 257 -0.12 4.74 21.93
N ILE A 258 -1.17 4.68 21.12
CA ILE A 258 -1.98 5.85 20.83
C ILE A 258 -2.70 6.22 22.12
N ASP A 259 -2.31 7.34 22.71
CA ASP A 259 -2.99 7.89 23.89
C ASP A 259 -4.23 8.67 23.44
N PHE A 260 -5.40 8.03 23.54
CA PHE A 260 -6.66 8.65 23.15
C PHE A 260 -7.11 9.78 24.08
N ASN A 261 -6.50 9.92 25.26
CA ASN A 261 -6.81 11.01 26.20
C ASN A 261 -5.93 12.24 25.94
N ASN A 262 -4.77 12.06 25.30
CA ASN A 262 -3.91 13.16 24.89
C ASN A 262 -4.42 13.81 23.60
N LYS A 263 -5.22 14.86 23.77
CA LYS A 263 -5.85 15.60 22.66
C LYS A 263 -4.83 16.21 21.69
N GLU A 264 -3.70 16.69 22.19
CA GLU A 264 -2.69 17.34 21.32
C GLU A 264 -1.97 16.29 20.46
N PHE A 265 -1.56 15.17 21.08
CA PHE A 265 -0.99 14.04 20.34
C PHE A 265 -1.95 13.51 19.26
N LEU A 266 -3.22 13.31 19.60
CA LEU A 266 -4.22 12.85 18.63
C LEU A 266 -4.39 13.83 17.47
N LYS A 267 -4.39 15.14 17.76
CA LYS A 267 -4.51 16.18 16.75
C LYS A 267 -3.32 16.17 15.79
N GLU A 268 -2.09 16.09 16.30
CA GLU A 268 -0.88 15.99 15.49
C GLU A 268 -0.86 14.70 14.66
N TYR A 269 -1.22 13.56 15.27
CA TYR A 269 -1.26 12.27 14.60
C TYR A 269 -2.28 12.24 13.45
N ILE A 270 -3.50 12.75 13.69
CA ILE A 270 -4.54 12.85 12.66
C ILE A 270 -4.11 13.82 11.55
N HIS A 271 -3.48 14.94 11.91
CA HIS A 271 -2.99 15.91 10.93
C HIS A 271 -1.88 15.29 10.06
N ASP A 272 -0.96 14.54 10.64
CA ASP A 272 0.11 13.85 9.91
C ASP A 272 -0.45 12.79 8.94
N LEU A 273 -1.41 11.98 9.40
CA LEU A 273 -2.08 11.00 8.55
C LEU A 273 -2.86 11.67 7.40
N SER A 274 -3.64 12.71 7.68
CA SER A 274 -4.40 13.45 6.67
C SER A 274 -3.49 14.10 5.63
N ARG A 275 -2.38 14.70 6.05
CA ARG A 275 -1.37 15.26 5.14
C ARG A 275 -0.78 14.18 4.22
N ARG A 276 -0.38 13.03 4.76
CA ARG A 276 0.26 11.94 3.99
C ARG A 276 -0.73 11.26 3.04
N ILE A 277 -1.95 10.96 3.49
CA ILE A 277 -3.00 10.39 2.65
C ILE A 277 -3.43 11.39 1.56
N GLY A 278 -3.60 12.66 1.93
CA GLY A 278 -3.84 13.73 0.96
C GLY A 278 -2.74 13.80 -0.11
N ALA A 279 -1.47 13.69 0.30
CA ALA A 279 -0.34 13.66 -0.62
C ALA A 279 -0.34 12.46 -1.57
N GLN A 280 -0.78 11.27 -1.13
CA GLN A 280 -0.98 10.12 -2.03
C GLN A 280 -1.97 10.47 -3.14
N LEU A 281 -3.13 11.02 -2.78
CA LEU A 281 -4.20 11.37 -3.72
C LEU A 281 -3.83 12.55 -4.62
N ASP A 282 -3.21 13.59 -4.08
CA ASP A 282 -2.76 14.75 -4.85
C ASP A 282 -1.66 14.36 -5.85
N THR A 283 -0.76 13.43 -5.48
CA THR A 283 0.23 12.86 -6.41
C THR A 283 -0.45 12.14 -7.58
N LEU A 284 -1.48 11.32 -7.31
CA LEU A 284 -2.25 10.64 -8.37
C LEU A 284 -2.92 11.63 -9.32
N ILE A 285 -3.57 12.68 -8.78
CA ILE A 285 -4.22 13.73 -9.59
C ILE A 285 -3.20 14.46 -10.45
N LEU A 286 -2.06 14.86 -9.87
CA LEU A 286 -0.98 15.54 -10.57
C LEU A 286 -0.43 14.68 -11.73
N LYS A 287 -0.30 13.37 -11.51
CA LYS A 287 0.12 12.36 -12.50
C LYS A 287 -1.02 11.94 -13.46
N GLY A 288 -2.20 12.55 -13.36
CA GLY A 288 -3.35 12.30 -14.24
C GLY A 288 -3.94 10.90 -14.08
N LYS A 289 -3.80 10.29 -12.90
CA LYS A 289 -4.37 8.97 -12.61
C LYS A 289 -5.74 9.12 -11.99
N THR A 290 -6.73 8.51 -12.63
CA THR A 290 -8.12 8.47 -12.14
C THR A 290 -8.43 7.20 -11.39
N ASP A 291 -7.54 6.21 -11.43
CA ASP A 291 -7.74 4.92 -10.79
C ASP A 291 -6.56 4.61 -9.86
N ALA A 292 -6.78 3.83 -8.80
CA ALA A 292 -5.73 3.40 -7.88
C ALA A 292 -6.10 2.14 -7.08
N VAL A 293 -5.08 1.39 -6.69
CA VAL A 293 -5.15 0.30 -5.71
C VAL A 293 -4.38 0.77 -4.47
N LEU A 294 -5.10 0.95 -3.36
CA LEU A 294 -4.55 1.40 -2.08
C LEU A 294 -4.55 0.22 -1.10
N GLY A 295 -4.83 0.44 0.18
CA GLY A 295 -4.98 -0.65 1.14
C GLY A 295 -5.01 -0.16 2.59
N ALA A 296 -4.89 -1.08 3.54
CA ALA A 296 -4.84 -0.81 4.98
C ALA A 296 -3.49 -0.20 5.43
N TRP A 297 -3.17 0.98 4.89
CA TRP A 297 -1.87 1.63 5.01
C TRP A 297 -1.45 1.84 6.47
N GLY A 298 -0.32 1.24 6.86
CA GLY A 298 0.24 1.35 8.20
C GLY A 298 -0.50 0.59 9.31
N CYS A 299 -1.58 -0.14 9.00
CA CYS A 299 -2.45 -0.78 10.00
C CYS A 299 -1.95 -2.16 10.49
N GLY A 300 -0.85 -2.68 9.91
CA GLY A 300 -0.18 -3.91 10.34
C GLY A 300 1.02 -3.62 11.24
N SER A 301 2.24 -3.87 10.74
CA SER A 301 3.50 -3.75 11.49
C SER A 301 3.73 -2.37 12.13
N PHE A 302 3.23 -1.29 11.51
CA PHE A 302 3.39 0.08 12.02
C PHE A 302 2.36 0.48 13.07
N ARG A 303 1.39 -0.40 13.39
CA ARG A 303 0.44 -0.25 14.50
C ARG A 303 -0.45 1.00 14.45
N ASN A 304 -0.71 1.54 13.26
CA ASN A 304 -1.71 2.60 13.10
C ASN A 304 -3.11 2.05 13.41
N ASN A 305 -3.99 2.90 13.94
CA ASN A 305 -5.36 2.49 14.23
C ASN A 305 -6.18 2.42 12.92
N PRO A 306 -6.72 1.24 12.53
CA PRO A 306 -7.43 1.09 11.26
C PRO A 306 -8.71 1.91 11.17
N GLU A 307 -9.41 2.18 12.27
CA GLU A 307 -10.61 3.03 12.28
C GLU A 307 -10.25 4.49 11.94
N ILE A 308 -9.15 5.00 12.50
CA ILE A 308 -8.65 6.36 12.21
C ILE A 308 -8.18 6.43 10.75
N VAL A 309 -7.37 5.46 10.29
CA VAL A 309 -6.82 5.48 8.93
C VAL A 309 -7.94 5.37 7.88
N ALA A 310 -8.91 4.45 8.05
CA ALA A 310 -10.03 4.29 7.13
C ALA A 310 -10.92 5.53 7.08
N GLN A 311 -11.20 6.17 8.23
CA GLN A 311 -11.95 7.42 8.30
C GLN A 311 -11.22 8.56 7.59
N ILE A 312 -9.90 8.70 7.76
CA ILE A 312 -9.12 9.74 7.08
C ILE A 312 -9.09 9.48 5.57
N TYR A 313 -8.92 8.24 5.11
CA TYR A 313 -9.06 7.92 3.68
C TYR A 313 -10.42 8.35 3.14
N ARG A 314 -11.51 8.07 3.85
CA ARG A 314 -12.86 8.45 3.43
C ARG A 314 -12.97 9.95 3.25
N GLU A 315 -12.48 10.72 4.22
CA GLU A 315 -12.52 12.19 4.19
C GLU A 315 -11.63 12.77 3.08
N GLU A 316 -10.40 12.28 2.93
CA GLU A 316 -9.46 12.77 1.90
C GLU A 316 -9.89 12.39 0.48
N ILE A 317 -10.49 11.21 0.29
CA ILE A 317 -11.09 10.80 -0.98
C ILE A 317 -12.30 11.66 -1.29
N ALA A 318 -13.20 11.90 -0.32
CA ALA A 318 -14.39 12.73 -0.54
C ALA A 318 -14.04 14.16 -1.01
N LYS A 319 -12.96 14.75 -0.49
CA LYS A 319 -12.44 16.08 -0.93
C LYS A 319 -11.95 16.12 -2.39
N ARG A 320 -11.77 14.95 -3.02
CA ARG A 320 -11.15 14.76 -4.34
C ARG A 320 -11.95 13.80 -5.23
N ALA A 321 -13.17 13.45 -4.84
CA ALA A 321 -13.92 12.34 -5.42
C ALA A 321 -14.12 12.50 -6.93
N GLU A 322 -14.32 13.74 -7.40
CA GLU A 322 -14.52 14.06 -8.81
C GLU A 322 -13.33 13.72 -9.73
N HIS A 323 -12.12 13.60 -9.18
CA HIS A 323 -10.91 13.29 -9.94
C HIS A 323 -10.63 11.80 -10.08
N PHE A 324 -11.36 10.97 -9.34
CA PHE A 324 -11.21 9.53 -9.38
C PHE A 324 -12.39 8.87 -10.08
N GLN A 325 -12.10 7.82 -10.83
CA GLN A 325 -13.06 6.88 -11.38
C GLN A 325 -13.16 5.69 -10.44
N HIS A 326 -12.07 4.97 -10.19
CA HIS A 326 -12.11 3.72 -9.43
C HIS A 326 -10.96 3.60 -8.43
N ILE A 327 -11.27 3.46 -7.13
CA ILE A 327 -10.27 3.19 -6.10
C ILE A 327 -10.58 1.84 -5.44
N VAL A 328 -9.60 0.96 -5.40
CA VAL A 328 -9.74 -0.38 -4.81
C VAL A 328 -8.89 -0.48 -3.55
N PHE A 329 -9.46 -1.01 -2.47
CA PHE A 329 -8.75 -1.37 -1.25
C PHE A 329 -8.76 -2.90 -1.08
N PRO A 330 -7.77 -3.61 -1.65
CA PRO A 330 -7.56 -5.02 -1.37
C PRO A 330 -6.95 -5.20 0.01
N ILE A 331 -7.65 -5.93 0.88
CA ILE A 331 -7.24 -6.14 2.27
C ILE A 331 -7.48 -7.60 2.65
N ILE A 332 -6.39 -8.31 2.95
CA ILE A 332 -6.44 -9.60 3.65
C ILE A 332 -6.19 -9.33 5.13
N ASP A 333 -7.11 -9.75 5.98
CA ASP A 333 -6.91 -9.75 7.43
C ASP A 333 -5.95 -10.86 7.83
N LYS A 334 -4.93 -10.53 8.62
CA LYS A 334 -4.14 -11.52 9.35
C LYS A 334 -4.91 -11.99 10.59
N GLU A 335 -4.44 -13.08 11.19
CA GLU A 335 -5.03 -13.60 12.43
C GLU A 335 -5.06 -12.49 13.51
N HIS A 336 -6.25 -12.21 14.05
CA HIS A 336 -6.56 -11.12 14.99
C HIS A 336 -6.67 -9.69 14.43
N GLU A 337 -6.59 -9.50 13.11
CA GLU A 337 -6.89 -8.22 12.46
C GLU A 337 -8.34 -8.19 11.95
N ALA A 338 -8.92 -6.99 11.87
CA ALA A 338 -10.25 -6.75 11.30
C ALA A 338 -10.22 -5.56 10.34
N ASN A 339 -9.07 -5.35 9.69
CA ASN A 339 -8.81 -4.24 8.78
C ASN A 339 -9.80 -4.25 7.62
N PHE A 340 -10.06 -5.41 7.02
CA PHE A 340 -11.01 -5.52 5.92
C PHE A 340 -12.41 -5.06 6.35
N GLN A 341 -12.91 -5.53 7.49
CA GLN A 341 -14.25 -5.17 7.97
C GLN A 341 -14.36 -3.67 8.28
N ILE A 342 -13.32 -3.09 8.90
CA ILE A 342 -13.27 -1.68 9.25
C ILE A 342 -13.23 -0.81 7.99
N PHE A 343 -12.32 -1.11 7.05
CA PHE A 343 -12.22 -0.36 5.80
C PHE A 343 -13.48 -0.51 4.97
N LYS A 344 -14.06 -1.72 4.90
CA LYS A 344 -15.31 -1.98 4.18
C LYS A 344 -16.45 -1.10 4.71
N LYS A 345 -16.60 -1.03 6.03
CA LYS A 345 -17.60 -0.17 6.69
C LYS A 345 -17.45 1.31 6.33
N HIS A 346 -16.22 1.81 6.21
CA HIS A 346 -15.95 3.24 5.99
C HIS A 346 -15.93 3.67 4.54
N LEU A 347 -15.47 2.80 3.64
CA LEU A 347 -15.06 3.18 2.30
C LEU A 347 -15.87 2.49 1.20
N ASP A 348 -16.37 1.27 1.43
CA ASP A 348 -17.00 0.48 0.36
C ASP A 348 -18.25 1.19 -0.19
N GLY A 349 -18.30 1.35 -1.51
CA GLY A 349 -19.39 2.03 -2.19
C GLY A 349 -19.36 3.57 -2.12
N LEU A 350 -18.30 4.18 -1.57
CA LEU A 350 -18.14 5.64 -1.64
C LEU A 350 -18.14 6.10 -3.10
N GLU A 351 -19.07 6.99 -3.46
CA GLU A 351 -19.21 7.48 -4.84
C GLU A 351 -18.00 8.32 -5.27
N LEU A 352 -17.54 8.10 -6.50
CA LEU A 352 -16.48 8.86 -7.15
C LEU A 352 -17.01 9.55 -8.41
N GLY A 353 -16.16 10.30 -9.09
CA GLY A 353 -16.49 11.04 -10.30
C GLY A 353 -17.47 12.19 -10.06
N HIS A 354 -18.01 12.73 -11.15
CA HIS A 354 -18.85 13.93 -11.12
C HIS A 354 -20.20 13.73 -10.40
N SER A 355 -20.66 12.48 -10.28
CA SER A 355 -21.88 12.13 -9.53
C SER A 355 -21.73 12.38 -8.02
N ALA A 356 -20.52 12.25 -7.47
CA ALA A 356 -20.25 12.37 -6.03
C ALA A 356 -20.57 13.77 -5.47
N ASN A 357 -20.50 14.82 -6.29
CA ASN A 357 -20.83 16.19 -5.88
C ASN A 357 -22.33 16.40 -5.59
N LYS A 358 -23.22 15.56 -6.16
CA LYS A 358 -24.67 15.67 -5.90
C LYS A 358 -25.05 15.08 -4.54
N SER A 359 -24.36 14.04 -4.12
CA SER A 359 -24.57 13.33 -2.85
C SER A 359 -23.89 14.02 -1.67
N SER A 360 -22.70 14.62 -1.87
CA SER A 360 -22.00 15.40 -0.84
C SER A 360 -22.73 16.69 -0.44
N VAL A 361 -23.33 17.42 -1.39
CA VAL A 361 -24.20 18.59 -1.12
C VAL A 361 -25.42 18.18 -0.29
N LYS A 362 -26.00 17.00 -0.56
CA LYS A 362 -27.15 16.47 0.16
C LYS A 362 -26.78 15.99 1.57
N ALA A 363 -25.62 15.37 1.75
CA ALA A 363 -25.12 14.90 3.04
C ALA A 363 -24.64 16.04 3.95
N ALA A 364 -24.04 17.09 3.39
CA ALA A 364 -23.69 18.31 4.11
C ALA A 364 -24.95 19.06 4.58
N ALA A 365 -25.99 19.13 3.73
CA ALA A 365 -27.30 19.68 4.10
C ALA A 365 -28.04 18.86 5.19
N GLN A 366 -27.67 17.59 5.39
CA GLN A 366 -28.22 16.70 6.42
C GLN A 366 -27.35 16.58 7.68
N GLY A 367 -26.26 17.35 7.80
CA GLY A 367 -25.39 17.35 8.99
C GLY A 367 -24.62 16.05 9.24
N LEU A 368 -24.52 15.16 8.25
CA LEU A 368 -23.87 13.85 8.36
C LEU A 368 -22.33 13.92 8.27
N LEU A 369 -21.79 15.01 7.72
CA LEU A 369 -20.36 15.32 7.65
C LEU A 369 -20.02 16.37 8.72
N ASN A 370 -19.97 15.95 9.98
CA ASN A 370 -19.47 16.80 11.05
C ASN A 370 -18.06 16.32 11.47
N PRO A 371 -16.98 17.07 11.17
CA PRO A 371 -15.61 16.70 11.57
C PRO A 371 -15.41 16.63 13.08
N HIS A 372 -16.36 17.14 13.88
CA HIS A 372 -16.34 17.07 15.34
C HIS A 372 -17.00 15.83 15.95
N ARG A 373 -17.48 14.87 15.15
CA ARG A 373 -18.11 13.65 15.69
C ARG A 373 -17.13 12.77 16.49
N LEU A 374 -15.82 13.01 16.33
CA LEU A 374 -14.73 12.47 17.16
C LEU A 374 -14.82 12.86 18.65
N TYR A 375 -15.56 13.91 19.00
CA TYR A 375 -15.65 14.40 20.39
C TYR A 375 -16.91 13.97 21.15
N ALA A 376 -17.83 13.25 20.52
CA ALA A 376 -18.99 12.74 21.24
C ALA A 376 -18.58 11.49 22.01
N SER A 377 -18.22 11.66 23.29
CA SER A 377 -18.22 10.57 24.26
C SER A 377 -19.53 9.79 24.11
N LYS A 378 -19.45 8.47 23.95
CA LYS A 378 -20.60 7.60 24.19
C LYS A 378 -20.84 7.56 25.70
N ASP A 379 -21.31 8.65 26.27
CA ASP A 379 -21.89 8.66 27.60
C ASP A 379 -23.26 7.98 27.49
N LYS A 380 -23.27 6.64 27.52
CA LYS A 380 -24.46 5.92 27.97
C LYS A 380 -24.62 6.22 29.45
N LYS A 381 -25.38 7.26 29.80
CA LYS A 381 -25.98 7.35 31.13
C LYS A 381 -26.86 6.11 31.34
N PRO A 382 -26.77 5.41 32.49
CA PRO A 382 -27.76 4.41 32.84
C PRO A 382 -29.10 5.11 33.05
N THR A 383 -30.14 4.59 32.43
CA THR A 383 -31.54 4.96 32.67
C THR A 383 -31.87 4.73 34.16
N PRO A 384 -32.43 5.71 34.89
CA PRO A 384 -32.97 5.45 36.22
C PRO A 384 -34.15 4.50 36.10
N GLN A 385 -34.12 3.40 36.86
CA GLN A 385 -35.28 2.55 37.06
C GLN A 385 -36.39 3.38 37.73
N GLU A 386 -37.60 3.28 37.18
CA GLU A 386 -38.82 3.76 37.82
C GLU A 386 -39.04 2.98 39.12
N GLU A 387 -38.79 3.60 40.26
CA GLU A 387 -39.39 3.17 41.53
C GLU A 387 -40.86 3.60 41.53
N THR A 388 -41.72 2.65 41.23
CA THR A 388 -43.16 2.75 41.45
C THR A 388 -43.44 2.98 42.93
N SER A 389 -44.08 4.11 43.21
CA SER A 389 -44.69 4.46 44.49
C SER A 389 -45.66 3.37 44.96
N LYS A 390 -45.43 2.85 46.17
CA LYS A 390 -46.47 2.22 46.98
C LYS A 390 -46.92 3.22 48.03
N THR A 391 -48.17 3.63 47.92
CA THR A 391 -48.95 4.32 48.96
C THR A 391 -49.07 3.47 50.22
N PRO A 392 -49.21 4.10 51.41
CA PRO A 392 -49.40 3.37 52.66
C PRO A 392 -50.88 3.19 53.03
N SER A 393 -51.07 2.26 53.99
CA SER A 393 -52.18 2.11 54.96
C SER A 393 -53.22 1.00 54.69
N PRO A 394 -53.81 0.39 55.74
CA PRO A 394 -53.52 0.47 57.18
C PRO A 394 -52.64 -0.67 57.71
#